data_AF-A0A820HEX9-F1
#
_entry.id   AF-A0A820HEX9-F1
#
_cell.length_a   1.000
_cell.length_b   1.000
_cell.length_c   1.000
_cell.angle_alpha   90.00
_cell.angle_beta   90.00
_cell.angle_gamma   90.00
#
_symmetry.space_group_name_H-M   'P 1'
#
loop_
_entity.id
_entity.type
_entity.pdbx_description
1 polymer ?
#
loop_
_entity_poly.entity_id
_entity_poly.type
_entity_poly.pdbx_seq_one_letter_code
_entity_poly.pdbx_strand_id
1 'polypeptide(L)'
;MTNWSDYLCFPIPPWLRIVSMTFTISKIWEWFDTAILISKGQSLKKIGFLHIYHHATTFLLFLCVMNFPGGEKSGMLLNGFVHTLMYYHFAFRLPKLLRPIITTLQIIQLITVTYNWHVVPTVCSSHKQE
;
A
#
# COMPACT_ATOMS: atom_id res chain seq x y z
N MET A 1 5.39 -9.72 22.52
CA MET A 1 4.83 -9.70 21.16
C MET A 1 5.19 -11.01 20.49
N THR A 2 4.42 -12.08 20.73
CA THR A 2 4.70 -13.41 20.16
C THR A 2 3.62 -13.87 19.18
N ASN A 3 2.46 -13.19 19.11
CA ASN A 3 1.37 -13.52 18.20
C ASN A 3 1.15 -12.43 17.14
N TRP A 4 0.95 -12.85 15.90
CA TRP A 4 0.63 -11.97 14.76
C TRP A 4 -0.68 -11.19 14.96
N SER A 5 -1.63 -11.78 15.70
CA SER A 5 -2.91 -11.16 16.05
C SER A 5 -2.74 -9.91 16.90
N ASP A 6 -1.85 -9.94 17.89
CA ASP A 6 -1.59 -8.81 18.79
C ASP A 6 -1.07 -7.60 18.01
N TYR A 7 -0.18 -7.84 17.04
CA TYR A 7 0.40 -6.79 16.21
C TYR A 7 -0.67 -6.10 15.34
N LEU A 8 -1.58 -6.89 14.77
CA LEU A 8 -2.66 -6.38 13.93
C LEU A 8 -3.71 -5.64 14.76
N CYS A 9 -4.09 -6.15 15.93
CA CYS A 9 -5.25 -5.60 16.66
C CYS A 9 -4.89 -4.46 17.62
N PHE A 10 -3.61 -4.26 17.94
CA PHE A 10 -3.20 -3.18 18.84
C PHE A 10 -3.43 -1.79 18.21
N PRO A 11 -4.06 -0.83 18.93
CA PRO A 11 -4.29 0.51 18.40
C PRO A 11 -3.00 1.22 18.01
N ILE A 12 -3.11 2.17 17.08
CA ILE A 12 -1.95 2.91 16.58
C ILE A 12 -1.59 3.99 17.60
N PRO A 13 -0.35 4.01 18.15
CA PRO A 13 0.06 5.05 19.09
C PRO A 13 0.11 6.43 18.39
N PRO A 14 -0.02 7.55 19.13
CA PRO A 14 -0.14 8.89 18.53
C PRO A 14 0.99 9.26 17.56
N TRP A 15 2.23 8.87 17.87
CA TRP A 15 3.38 9.14 17.00
C TRP A 15 3.28 8.40 15.65
N LEU A 16 2.76 7.18 15.65
CA LEU A 16 2.59 6.38 14.43
C LEU A 16 1.39 6.86 13.61
N ARG A 17 0.42 7.52 14.25
CA ARG A 17 -0.70 8.17 13.56
C ARG A 17 -0.27 9.34 12.68
N ILE A 18 0.80 10.05 13.05
CA ILE A 18 1.37 11.09 12.19
C ILE A 18 1.96 10.45 10.92
N VAL A 19 2.71 9.35 11.08
CA VAL A 19 3.27 8.59 9.95
C VAL A 19 2.16 8.08 9.03
N SER A 20 1.09 7.53 9.61
CA SER A 20 -0.12 7.12 8.90
C SER A 20 -0.73 8.24 8.05
N MET A 21 -0.94 9.42 8.66
CA MET A 21 -1.49 10.57 7.95
C MET A 21 -0.58 11.01 6.81
N THR A 22 0.73 11.10 7.05
CA THR A 22 1.70 11.43 6.00
C THR A 22 1.70 10.39 4.87
N PHE A 23 1.57 9.11 5.21
CA PHE A 23 1.48 8.02 4.24
C PHE A 23 0.20 8.09 3.42
N THR A 24 -0.95 8.38 4.04
CA THR A 24 -2.20 8.60 3.30
C THR A 24 -2.10 9.81 2.37
N ILE A 25 -1.42 10.88 2.79
CA ILE A 25 -1.14 12.05 1.93
C ILE A 25 -0.22 11.66 0.77
N SER A 26 0.76 10.77 0.97
CA SER A 26 1.64 10.31 -0.12
C SER A 26 0.85 9.61 -1.23
N LYS A 27 -0.27 8.96 -0.92
CA LYS A 27 -1.15 8.36 -1.94
C LYS A 27 -1.75 9.38 -2.90
N ILE A 28 -1.94 10.64 -2.49
CA ILE A 28 -2.33 11.73 -3.38
C ILE A 28 -1.19 12.06 -4.34
N TRP A 29 0.04 12.15 -3.82
CA TRP A 29 1.23 12.43 -4.62
C TRP A 29 1.52 11.34 -5.66
N GLU A 30 1.22 10.08 -5.34
CA GLU A 30 1.38 8.95 -6.26
C GLU A 30 0.47 9.06 -7.50
N TRP A 31 -0.63 9.83 -7.47
CA TRP A 31 -1.41 10.12 -8.68
C TRP A 31 -0.62 10.94 -9.71
N PHE A 32 0.42 11.66 -9.27
CA PHE A 32 1.30 12.40 -10.16
C PHE A 32 2.06 11.45 -11.11
N ASP A 33 2.29 10.19 -10.74
CA ASP A 33 2.87 9.19 -11.65
C ASP A 33 1.98 8.99 -12.87
N THR A 34 0.67 8.86 -12.65
CA THR A 34 -0.32 8.74 -13.73
C THR A 34 -0.41 10.04 -14.53
N ALA A 35 -0.37 11.21 -13.87
CA ALA A 35 -0.38 12.51 -14.53
C ALA A 35 0.86 12.70 -15.45
N ILE A 36 2.06 12.30 -15.01
CA ILE A 36 3.28 12.34 -15.82
C ILE A 36 3.16 11.42 -17.03
N LEU A 37 2.61 10.20 -16.88
CA LEU A 37 2.43 9.27 -18.00
C LEU A 37 1.46 9.82 -19.05
N ILE A 38 0.36 10.42 -18.61
CA ILE A 38 -0.62 11.09 -19.49
C ILE A 38 0.02 12.30 -20.17
N SER A 39 0.75 13.14 -19.43
CA SER A 39 1.48 14.30 -19.98
C SER A 39 2.52 13.89 -21.03
N LYS A 40 3.15 12.72 -20.87
CA LYS A 40 4.05 12.10 -21.87
C LYS A 40 3.32 11.47 -23.06
N GLY A 41 2.01 11.68 -23.19
CA GLY A 41 1.20 11.18 -24.31
C GLY A 41 0.86 9.69 -24.24
N GLN A 42 1.01 9.04 -23.07
CA GLN A 42 0.55 7.66 -22.94
C GLN A 42 -0.97 7.61 -22.84
N SER A 43 -1.59 6.81 -23.70
CA SER A 43 -3.03 6.55 -23.61
C SER A 43 -3.36 5.72 -22.37
N LEU A 44 -4.57 5.89 -21.83
CA LEU A 44 -5.04 5.10 -20.68
C LEU A 44 -5.00 3.58 -20.95
N LYS A 45 -5.18 3.17 -22.22
CA LYS A 45 -5.03 1.76 -22.64
C LYS A 45 -3.59 1.24 -22.42
N LYS A 46 -2.58 2.09 -22.60
CA LYS A 46 -1.16 1.73 -22.44
C LYS A 46 -0.73 1.72 -20.97
N ILE A 47 -1.27 2.64 -20.17
CA ILE A 47 -1.09 2.66 -18.71
C ILE A 47 -1.68 1.38 -18.08
N GLY A 48 -2.79 0.91 -18.64
CA GLY A 48 -3.41 -0.36 -18.29
C GLY A 48 -4.38 -0.23 -17.12
N PHE A 49 -5.41 -1.07 -17.13
CA PHE A 49 -6.48 -1.07 -16.13
C PHE A 49 -5.94 -1.29 -14.70
N LEU A 50 -5.01 -2.22 -14.53
CA LEU A 50 -4.48 -2.59 -13.21
C LEU A 50 -3.82 -1.40 -12.51
N HIS A 51 -3.06 -0.58 -13.24
CA HIS A 51 -2.41 0.62 -12.70
C HIS A 51 -3.45 1.62 -12.18
N ILE A 52 -4.44 1.95 -13.01
CA ILE A 52 -5.47 2.94 -12.67
C ILE A 52 -6.35 2.43 -11.52
N TYR A 53 -6.77 1.16 -11.59
CA TYR A 53 -7.52 0.51 -10.53
C TYR A 53 -6.76 0.50 -9.21
N HIS A 54 -5.46 0.19 -9.24
CA HIS A 54 -4.61 0.19 -8.06
C HIS A 54 -4.52 1.60 -7.43
N HIS A 55 -4.11 2.62 -8.19
CA HIS A 55 -3.98 3.99 -7.65
C HIS A 55 -5.32 4.55 -7.12
N ALA A 56 -6.43 4.21 -7.76
CA ALA A 56 -7.76 4.61 -7.30
C ALA A 56 -8.17 3.91 -5.99
N THR A 57 -8.00 2.59 -5.95
CA THR A 57 -8.41 1.79 -4.79
C THR A 57 -7.52 2.01 -3.58
N THR A 58 -6.20 2.13 -3.74
CA THR A 58 -5.29 2.39 -2.62
C THR A 58 -5.53 3.74 -1.99
N PHE A 59 -5.78 4.77 -2.80
CA PHE A 59 -6.10 6.10 -2.28
C PHE A 59 -7.35 6.07 -1.40
N LEU A 60 -8.45 5.48 -1.90
CA LEU A 60 -9.69 5.36 -1.15
C LEU A 60 -9.52 4.49 0.11
N LEU A 61 -8.81 3.38 -0.02
CA LEU A 61 -8.56 2.46 1.09
C LEU A 61 -7.80 3.16 2.23
N PHE A 62 -6.70 3.86 1.95
CA PHE A 62 -5.92 4.53 3.00
C PHE A 62 -6.66 5.73 3.64
N LEU A 63 -7.57 6.38 2.92
CA LEU A 63 -8.49 7.36 3.51
C LEU A 63 -9.48 6.73 4.49
N CYS A 64 -10.02 5.55 4.18
CA CYS A 64 -10.89 4.83 5.10
C CYS A 64 -10.10 4.28 6.30
N VAL A 65 -8.95 3.66 6.02
CA VAL A 65 -8.19 2.85 6.98
C VAL A 65 -7.49 3.68 8.05
N MET A 66 -7.15 4.95 7.79
CA MET A 66 -6.60 5.85 8.81
C MET A 66 -7.53 6.06 10.03
N ASN A 67 -8.79 5.60 9.94
CA ASN A 67 -9.78 5.65 11.01
C ASN A 67 -9.99 4.29 11.70
N PHE A 68 -9.39 3.20 11.22
CA PHE A 68 -9.58 1.84 11.75
C PHE A 68 -8.28 1.23 12.29
N PRO A 69 -8.28 0.70 13.52
CA PRO A 69 -7.11 0.01 14.04
C PRO A 69 -6.89 -1.32 13.30
N GLY A 70 -5.74 -1.46 12.65
CA GLY A 70 -5.11 -2.76 12.42
C GLY A 70 -4.73 -3.13 10.99
N GLY A 71 -5.65 -2.96 10.02
CA GLY A 71 -5.35 -3.20 8.61
C GLY A 71 -4.32 -2.23 8.03
N GLU A 72 -4.20 -1.06 8.65
CA GLU A 72 -3.30 0.02 8.24
C GLU A 72 -1.82 -0.36 8.34
N LYS A 73 -1.42 -1.06 9.41
CA LYS A 73 0.00 -1.27 9.74
C LYS A 73 0.68 -2.15 8.70
N SER A 74 0.05 -3.28 8.35
CA SER A 74 0.57 -4.21 7.35
C SER A 74 0.55 -3.60 5.95
N GLY A 75 -0.52 -2.87 5.61
CA GLY A 75 -0.64 -2.13 4.36
C GLY A 75 0.46 -1.07 4.20
N MET A 76 0.68 -0.24 5.22
CA MET A 76 1.67 0.83 5.22
C MET A 76 3.10 0.29 5.14
N LEU A 77 3.43 -0.75 5.91
CA LEU A 77 4.78 -1.33 5.90
C LEU A 77 5.12 -2.01 4.57
N LEU A 78 4.24 -2.89 4.08
CA LEU A 78 4.49 -3.63 2.84
C LEU A 78 4.51 -2.71 1.63
N ASN A 79 3.56 -1.77 1.56
CA ASN A 79 3.54 -0.79 0.49
C ASN A 79 4.77 0.13 0.58
N GLY A 80 5.06 0.72 1.74
CA GLY A 80 6.24 1.59 1.90
C GLY A 80 7.55 0.90 1.47
N PHE A 81 7.73 -0.38 1.80
CA PHE A 81 8.88 -1.16 1.37
C PHE A 81 8.96 -1.35 -0.16
N VAL A 82 7.90 -1.86 -0.77
CA VAL A 82 7.88 -2.11 -2.23
C VAL A 82 7.97 -0.82 -3.02
N HIS A 83 7.33 0.24 -2.54
CA HIS A 83 7.31 1.56 -3.18
C HIS A 83 8.67 2.26 -3.08
N THR A 84 9.40 2.07 -1.98
CA THR A 84 10.80 2.52 -1.86
C THR A 84 11.67 1.82 -2.91
N LEU A 85 11.56 0.49 -3.06
CA LEU A 85 12.31 -0.26 -4.08
C LEU A 85 11.97 0.18 -5.51
N MET A 86 10.68 0.45 -5.76
CA MET A 86 10.19 0.92 -7.06
C MET A 86 10.77 2.29 -7.41
N TYR A 87 10.64 3.29 -6.54
CA TYR A 87 11.20 4.62 -6.82
C TYR A 87 12.73 4.61 -6.87
N TYR A 88 13.38 3.77 -6.07
CA TYR A 88 14.82 3.56 -6.17
C TYR A 88 15.22 3.04 -7.57
N HIS A 89 14.46 2.10 -8.13
CA HIS A 89 14.65 1.64 -9.52
C HIS A 89 14.48 2.78 -10.54
N PHE A 90 13.48 3.65 -10.37
CA PHE A 90 13.25 4.78 -11.26
C PHE A 90 14.33 5.87 -11.14
N ALA A 91 14.79 6.19 -9.93
CA ALA A 91 15.80 7.21 -9.67
C ALA A 91 17.18 6.82 -10.22
N PHE A 92 17.61 5.57 -10.00
CA PHE A 92 18.97 5.11 -10.35
C PHE A 92 19.04 4.32 -11.66
N ARG A 93 17.92 4.18 -12.40
CA ARG A 93 17.82 3.40 -13.64
C ARG A 93 18.48 2.02 -13.52
N LEU A 94 18.11 1.30 -12.46
CA LEU A 94 18.58 -0.05 -12.20
C LEU A 94 18.37 -0.99 -13.42
N PRO A 95 19.17 -2.06 -13.54
CA PRO A 95 19.15 -2.92 -14.72
C PRO A 95 17.75 -3.46 -15.03
N LYS A 96 17.44 -3.56 -16.33
CA LYS A 96 16.11 -3.98 -16.84
C LYS A 96 15.66 -5.35 -16.29
N LEU A 97 16.59 -6.20 -15.87
CA LEU A 97 16.32 -7.51 -15.25
C LEU A 97 15.59 -7.39 -13.90
N LEU A 98 15.76 -6.29 -13.17
CA LEU A 98 15.07 -6.07 -11.90
C LEU A 98 13.62 -5.61 -12.07
N ARG A 99 13.24 -5.16 -13.27
CA ARG A 99 11.90 -4.68 -13.56
C ARG A 99 10.81 -5.75 -13.32
N PRO A 100 10.91 -7.00 -13.85
CA PRO A 100 9.93 -8.04 -13.55
C PRO A 100 9.90 -8.42 -12.07
N ILE A 101 11.05 -8.44 -11.37
CA ILE A 101 11.11 -8.76 -9.94
C ILE A 101 10.31 -7.74 -9.12
N ILE A 102 10.50 -6.45 -9.38
CA ILE A 102 9.76 -5.38 -8.70
C ILE A 102 8.26 -5.49 -9.00
N THR A 103 7.87 -5.76 -10.24
CA THR A 103 6.46 -5.95 -10.60
C THR A 103 5.86 -7.18 -9.91
N THR A 104 6.59 -8.28 -9.77
CA THR A 104 6.13 -9.45 -9.00
C THR A 104 5.94 -9.10 -7.53
N LEU A 105 6.86 -8.35 -6.92
CA LEU A 105 6.71 -7.87 -5.53
C LEU A 105 5.47 -6.98 -5.36
N GLN A 106 5.17 -6.10 -6.33
CA GLN A 106 3.96 -5.27 -6.33
C GLN A 106 2.67 -6.10 -6.37
N ILE A 107 2.63 -7.15 -7.20
CA ILE A 107 1.46 -8.03 -7.29
C ILE A 107 1.30 -8.84 -5.99
N ILE A 108 2.39 -9.38 -5.44
CA ILE A 108 2.36 -10.09 -4.15
C ILE A 108 1.87 -9.16 -3.05
N GLN A 109 2.39 -7.93 -2.97
CA GLN A 109 1.94 -6.92 -2.02
C GLN A 109 0.44 -6.65 -2.13
N LEU A 110 -0.08 -6.50 -3.36
CA LEU A 110 -1.51 -6.30 -3.58
C LEU A 110 -2.33 -7.46 -3.01
N ILE A 111 -1.96 -8.71 -3.35
CA ILE A 111 -2.66 -9.91 -2.87
C ILE A 111 -2.60 -10.01 -1.34
N THR A 112 -1.41 -9.85 -0.76
CA THR A 112 -1.20 -9.97 0.69
C THR A 112 -1.98 -8.91 1.45
N VAL A 113 -1.95 -7.64 1.02
CA VAL A 113 -2.67 -6.56 1.70
C VAL A 113 -4.19 -6.75 1.58
N THR A 114 -4.70 -7.16 0.41
CA THR A 114 -6.13 -7.48 0.23
C THR A 114 -6.57 -8.66 1.09
N TYR A 115 -5.74 -9.70 1.23
CA TYR A 115 -6.02 -10.82 2.11
C TYR A 115 -6.06 -10.40 3.58
N ASN A 116 -5.06 -9.64 4.05
CA ASN A 116 -5.04 -9.12 5.42
C ASN A 116 -6.26 -8.24 5.69
N TRP A 117 -6.67 -7.40 4.74
CA TRP A 117 -7.87 -6.59 4.85
C TRP A 117 -9.13 -7.41 5.12
N HIS A 118 -9.27 -8.54 4.43
CA HIS A 118 -10.42 -9.44 4.62
C HIS A 118 -10.39 -10.17 5.97
N VAL A 119 -9.21 -10.49 6.49
CA VAL A 119 -9.04 -11.32 7.70
C VAL A 119 -8.96 -10.50 8.99
N VAL A 120 -8.44 -9.27 8.95
CA VAL A 120 -8.26 -8.44 10.16
C VAL A 120 -9.56 -8.20 10.95
N PRO A 121 -10.71 -7.89 10.33
CA PRO A 121 -11.95 -7.67 11.07
C PRO A 121 -12.40 -8.89 11.88
N THR A 122 -12.26 -10.09 11.31
CA THR A 122 -12.66 -11.33 11.99
C THR A 122 -11.70 -11.65 13.12
N VAL A 123 -10.39 -11.60 12.89
CA VAL A 123 -9.37 -11.89 13.92
C VAL A 123 -9.45 -10.91 15.09
N CYS A 124 -9.61 -9.61 14.84
CA CYS A 124 -9.68 -8.62 15.91
C CYS A 124 -11.03 -8.61 16.65
N SER A 125 -12.11 -9.10 16.02
CA SER A 125 -13.37 -9.35 16.74
C SER A 125 -13.25 -10.50 17.74
N SER A 126 -12.56 -11.58 17.38
CA SER A 126 -12.32 -12.72 18.28
C SER A 126 -11.34 -12.38 19.41
N HIS A 127 -10.29 -11.59 19.13
CA HIS A 127 -9.30 -11.20 20.15
C HIS A 127 -9.85 -10.24 21.22
N LYS A 128 -10.92 -9.48 20.93
CA LYS A 128 -11.61 -8.66 21.94
C LYS A 128 -12.43 -9.48 22.95
N GLN A 129 -12.66 -10.77 22.70
CA GLN A 129 -13.50 -11.65 23.52
C GLN A 129 -12.69 -12.55 24.47
N GLU A 130 -11.36 -12.63 24.30
CA GLU A 130 -10.42 -13.21 25.27
C GLU A 130 -9.92 -12.15 26.27
#